data_AF-A0A6G0YLP7-F1
#
_entry.id   AF-A0A6G0YLP7-F1
#
_cell.length_a   1.000
_cell.length_b   1.000
_cell.length_c   1.000
_cell.angle_alpha   90.00
_cell.angle_beta   90.00
_cell.angle_gamma   90.00
#
_symmetry.space_group_name_H-M   'P 1'
#
loop_
_entity.id
_entity.type
_entity.pdbx_description
1 polymer ?
#
loop_
_entity_poly.entity_id
_entity_poly.type
_entity_poly.pdbx_seq_one_letter_code
_entity_poly.pdbx_strand_id
1 'polypeptide(L)'
;MYSEKELNNNIERKNKEIVFENLNHSHGRTEETNLNRQKKIDLFLDYLVDNYISSESTFPPRIWAEFSHSTFRSTNNCESFNSKFNGIFYHAHPNIYQFIEALKYIQQDSYIKLRSTIKQRNPILAKEDFIKEKIYKYSSSQISRLEFVKEISFKFNSISNF
;
A
#
# COMPACT_ATOMS: atom_id res chain seq x y z
N MET A 1 49.55 44.38 27.84
CA MET A 1 48.12 44.67 27.65
C MET A 1 47.85 44.47 26.16
N TYR A 2 47.17 43.40 25.77
CA TYR A 2 46.96 43.08 24.34
C TYR A 2 46.17 44.21 23.66
N SER A 3 46.54 44.57 22.43
CA SER A 3 45.83 45.61 21.69
C SER A 3 44.42 45.12 21.34
N GLU A 4 43.42 46.00 21.42
CA GLU A 4 42.01 45.72 21.08
C GLU A 4 41.85 45.10 19.68
N LYS A 5 42.76 45.44 18.76
CA LYS A 5 42.84 44.85 17.41
C LYS A 5 43.22 43.36 17.42
N GLU A 6 44.12 42.93 18.30
CA GLU A 6 44.52 41.52 18.42
C GLU A 6 43.41 40.68 19.08
N LEU A 7 42.68 41.26 20.03
CA LEU A 7 41.54 40.61 20.66
C LEU A 7 40.42 40.37 19.64
N ASN A 8 40.08 41.38 18.84
CA ASN A 8 39.06 41.27 17.79
C ASN A 8 39.44 40.26 16.71
N ASN A 9 40.71 40.25 16.27
CA ASN A 9 41.19 39.26 15.29
C ASN A 9 41.12 37.82 15.84
N ASN A 10 41.40 37.62 17.13
CA ASN A 10 41.30 36.30 17.75
C ASN A 10 39.85 35.83 17.91
N ILE A 11 38.91 36.74 18.22
CA ILE A 11 37.48 36.44 18.25
C ILE A 11 36.98 36.05 16.86
N GLU A 12 37.39 36.78 15.81
CA GLU A 12 36.97 36.50 14.44
C GLU A 12 37.49 35.13 13.95
N ARG A 13 38.74 34.77 14.29
CA ARG A 13 39.28 33.43 13.98
C ARG A 13 38.51 32.32 14.69
N LYS A 14 38.25 32.45 15.98
CA LYS A 14 37.47 31.47 16.75
C LYS A 14 36.05 31.32 16.19
N ASN A 15 35.41 32.43 15.80
CA ASN A 15 34.07 32.38 15.21
C ASN A 15 34.07 31.65 13.87
N LYS A 16 35.09 31.84 13.01
CA LYS A 16 35.21 31.12 11.73
C LYS A 16 35.40 29.61 11.94
N GLU A 17 36.18 29.22 12.94
CA GLU A 17 36.43 27.81 13.27
C GLU A 17 35.15 27.11 13.78
N ILE A 18 34.40 27.77 14.67
CA ILE A 18 33.10 27.28 15.17
C ILE A 18 32.09 27.13 14.02
N VAL A 19 32.03 28.10 13.11
CA VAL A 19 31.12 28.01 11.94
C VAL A 19 31.50 26.84 11.04
N PHE A 20 32.80 26.62 10.81
CA PHE A 20 33.29 25.51 10.00
C PHE A 20 32.99 24.13 10.63
N GLU A 21 33.22 23.98 11.93
CA GLU A 21 32.88 22.75 12.67
C GLU A 21 31.37 22.45 12.63
N ASN A 22 30.53 23.47 12.81
CA ASN A 22 29.08 23.32 12.75
C ASN A 22 28.59 22.92 11.35
N LEU A 23 29.17 23.49 10.29
CA LEU A 23 28.85 23.14 8.91
C LEU A 23 29.21 21.67 8.63
N ASN A 24 30.41 21.23 8.99
CA ASN A 24 30.84 19.83 8.79
C ASN A 24 30.00 18.85 9.61
N HIS A 25 29.65 19.19 10.84
CA HIS A 25 28.83 18.34 11.70
C HIS A 25 27.36 18.27 11.21
N SER A 26 26.82 19.33 10.60
CA SER A 26 25.51 19.30 9.95
C SER A 26 25.51 18.48 8.65
N HIS A 27 26.60 18.57 7.87
CA HIS A 27 26.75 17.84 6.62
C HIS A 27 26.85 16.33 6.88
N GLY A 28 27.70 15.90 7.82
CA GLY A 28 27.80 14.49 8.22
C GLY A 28 26.50 13.91 8.76
N ARG A 29 25.71 14.68 9.53
CA ARG A 29 24.36 14.26 9.96
C ARG A 29 23.38 14.11 8.81
N THR A 30 23.48 14.95 7.78
CA THR A 30 22.61 14.89 6.60
C THR A 30 22.96 13.68 5.72
N GLU A 31 24.24 13.35 5.56
CA GLU A 31 24.67 12.16 4.82
C GLU A 31 24.30 10.87 5.54
N GLU A 32 24.48 10.80 6.86
CA GLU A 32 24.13 9.63 7.66
C GLU A 32 22.61 9.38 7.71
N THR A 33 21.81 10.44 7.79
CA THR A 33 20.34 10.34 7.73
C THR A 33 19.86 9.90 6.34
N ASN A 34 20.48 10.38 5.26
CA ASN A 34 20.19 9.94 3.90
C ASN A 34 20.59 8.48 3.67
N LEU A 35 21.76 8.05 4.16
CA LEU A 35 22.20 6.67 4.10
C LEU A 35 21.26 5.73 4.87
N ASN A 36 20.79 6.13 6.05
CA ASN A 36 19.82 5.37 6.83
C ASN A 36 18.47 5.28 6.10
N ARG A 37 18.02 6.37 5.46
CA ARG A 37 16.82 6.36 4.63
C ARG A 37 16.96 5.40 3.45
N GLN A 38 18.09 5.43 2.75
CA GLN A 38 18.35 4.53 1.63
C GLN A 38 18.30 3.06 2.08
N LYS A 39 18.97 2.71 3.17
CA LYS A 39 18.92 1.36 3.75
C LYS A 39 17.50 0.90 4.07
N LYS A 40 16.65 1.78 4.59
CA LYS A 40 15.23 1.44 4.85
C LYS A 40 14.44 1.20 3.57
N ILE A 41 14.74 1.95 2.51
CA ILE A 41 14.13 1.74 1.18
C ILE A 41 14.58 0.39 0.63
N ASP A 42 15.87 0.09 0.68
CA ASP A 42 16.42 -1.17 0.19
C ASP A 42 15.78 -2.35 0.93
N LEU A 43 15.71 -2.32 2.27
CA LEU A 43 15.03 -3.34 3.07
C LEU A 43 13.55 -3.52 2.70
N PHE A 44 12.85 -2.43 2.39
CA PHE A 44 11.46 -2.49 1.95
C PHE A 44 11.33 -3.12 0.56
N LEU A 45 12.23 -2.77 -0.37
CA LEU A 45 12.25 -3.33 -1.73
C LEU A 45 12.61 -4.81 -1.71
N ASP A 46 13.61 -5.21 -0.92
CA ASP A 46 13.99 -6.61 -0.73
C ASP A 46 12.82 -7.41 -0.17
N TYR A 47 12.16 -6.90 0.88
CA TYR A 47 10.95 -7.53 1.42
C TYR A 47 9.86 -7.71 0.36
N LEU A 48 9.62 -6.69 -0.48
CA LEU A 48 8.62 -6.74 -1.54
C LEU A 48 8.97 -7.79 -2.61
N VAL A 49 10.25 -7.87 -3.00
CA VAL A 49 10.72 -8.88 -3.96
C VAL A 49 10.57 -10.28 -3.39
N ASP A 50 11.05 -10.49 -2.18
CA ASP A 50 11.09 -11.80 -1.51
C ASP A 50 9.70 -12.32 -1.15
N ASN A 51 8.74 -11.44 -0.87
CA ASN A 51 7.40 -11.84 -0.45
C ASN A 51 6.35 -11.76 -1.55
N TYR A 52 6.46 -10.86 -2.54
CA TYR A 52 5.37 -10.60 -3.48
C TYR A 52 5.73 -10.67 -4.98
N ILE A 53 6.97 -10.39 -5.39
CA ILE A 53 7.33 -10.27 -6.82
C ILE A 53 7.99 -11.53 -7.38
N SER A 54 8.89 -12.15 -6.62
CA SER A 54 9.60 -13.36 -7.06
C SER A 54 8.61 -14.49 -7.37
N SER A 55 8.96 -15.39 -8.30
CA SER A 55 8.16 -16.58 -8.59
C SER A 55 8.08 -17.52 -7.39
N GLU A 56 9.14 -17.54 -6.57
CA GLU A 56 9.28 -18.35 -5.36
C GLU A 56 8.89 -17.60 -4.08
N SER A 57 8.24 -16.43 -4.22
CA SER A 57 7.86 -15.64 -3.06
C SER A 57 6.76 -16.32 -2.24
N THR A 58 6.60 -15.93 -0.98
CA THR A 58 5.50 -16.45 -0.12
C THR A 58 4.12 -16.19 -0.75
N PHE A 59 3.96 -15.06 -1.43
CA PHE A 59 2.72 -14.62 -2.07
C PHE A 59 2.99 -14.20 -3.53
N PRO A 60 3.23 -15.17 -4.45
CA PRO A 60 3.70 -14.85 -5.79
C PRO A 60 2.64 -14.11 -6.62
N PRO A 61 3.04 -13.38 -7.68
CA PRO A 61 2.13 -12.59 -8.51
C PRO A 61 0.91 -13.35 -9.03
N ARG A 62 1.04 -14.65 -9.26
CA ARG A 62 -0.09 -15.49 -9.68
C ARG A 62 -1.27 -15.50 -8.69
N ILE A 63 -1.05 -15.20 -7.41
CA ILE A 63 -2.12 -15.15 -6.40
C ILE A 63 -2.89 -13.83 -6.46
N TRP A 64 -2.20 -12.70 -6.66
CA TRP A 64 -2.76 -11.35 -6.51
C TRP A 64 -2.87 -10.54 -7.82
N ALA A 65 -2.13 -10.91 -8.87
CA ALA A 65 -2.14 -10.32 -10.22
C ALA A 65 -2.40 -11.39 -11.29
N GLU A 66 -3.28 -12.36 -10.99
CA GLU A 66 -3.69 -13.38 -11.96
C GLU A 66 -4.39 -12.75 -13.17
N PHE A 67 -4.07 -13.25 -14.36
CA PHE A 67 -4.78 -12.93 -15.59
C PHE A 67 -6.14 -13.67 -15.63
N SER A 68 -7.11 -13.17 -14.86
CA SER A 68 -8.44 -13.74 -14.71
C SER A 68 -9.52 -12.66 -14.73
N HIS A 69 -10.74 -13.04 -15.12
CA HIS A 69 -11.91 -12.16 -15.13
C HIS A 69 -12.67 -12.15 -13.79
N SER A 70 -12.22 -12.91 -12.80
CA SER A 70 -12.92 -13.07 -11.53
C SER A 70 -12.76 -11.84 -10.61
N THR A 71 -13.87 -11.37 -10.04
CA THR A 71 -13.92 -10.29 -9.05
C THR A 71 -13.66 -10.75 -7.61
N PHE A 72 -13.54 -12.07 -7.40
CA PHE A 72 -13.34 -12.66 -6.07
C PHE A 72 -11.96 -12.41 -5.45
N ARG A 73 -11.03 -11.76 -6.17
CA ARG A 73 -9.66 -11.49 -5.69
C ARG A 73 -9.46 -10.14 -4.97
N SER A 74 -10.53 -9.41 -4.66
CA SER A 74 -10.40 -8.13 -3.95
C SER A 74 -10.27 -8.32 -2.43
N THR A 75 -9.37 -7.56 -1.80
CA THR A 75 -9.23 -7.44 -0.33
C THR A 75 -10.45 -6.77 0.31
N ASN A 76 -11.35 -6.21 -0.48
CA ASN A 76 -12.60 -5.58 -0.06
C ASN A 76 -13.40 -6.41 0.96
N ASN A 77 -13.43 -7.74 0.80
CA ASN A 77 -14.13 -8.61 1.75
C ASN A 77 -13.45 -8.64 3.12
N CYS A 78 -12.11 -8.77 3.15
CA CYS A 78 -11.32 -8.75 4.37
C CYS A 78 -11.33 -7.36 5.03
N GLU A 79 -11.23 -6.30 4.25
CA GLU A 79 -11.32 -4.91 4.73
C GLU A 79 -12.71 -4.62 5.30
N SER A 80 -13.77 -5.03 4.61
CA SER A 80 -15.15 -4.88 5.09
C SER A 80 -15.38 -5.68 6.38
N PHE A 81 -14.85 -6.91 6.46
CA PHE A 81 -14.89 -7.71 7.67
C PHE A 81 -14.18 -7.01 8.83
N ASN A 82 -12.92 -6.61 8.64
CA ASN A 82 -12.12 -5.97 9.68
C ASN A 82 -12.74 -4.65 10.13
N SER A 83 -13.24 -3.84 9.19
CA SER A 83 -13.96 -2.60 9.49
C SER A 83 -15.21 -2.86 10.33
N LYS A 84 -16.03 -3.85 9.92
CA LYS A 84 -17.22 -4.24 10.68
C LYS A 84 -16.85 -4.77 12.07
N PHE A 85 -15.86 -5.66 12.16
CA PHE A 85 -15.44 -6.27 13.42
C PHE A 85 -14.88 -5.24 14.38
N ASN A 86 -13.98 -4.38 13.92
CA ASN A 86 -13.42 -3.30 14.73
C ASN A 86 -14.50 -2.30 15.15
N GLY A 87 -15.50 -2.03 14.30
CA GLY A 87 -16.63 -1.16 14.61
C GLY A 87 -17.57 -1.68 15.71
N ILE A 88 -17.49 -2.97 16.08
CA ILE A 88 -18.25 -3.52 17.22
C ILE A 88 -17.63 -3.11 18.56
N PHE A 89 -16.32 -2.87 18.59
CA PHE A 89 -15.60 -2.56 19.83
C PHE A 89 -15.54 -1.05 20.06
N TYR A 90 -16.10 -0.59 21.19
CA TYR A 90 -16.00 0.81 21.63
C TYR A 90 -14.72 1.11 22.41
N HIS A 91 -13.92 0.10 22.74
CA HIS A 91 -12.67 0.21 23.52
C HIS A 91 -11.57 -0.58 22.83
N ALA A 92 -10.32 -0.11 22.93
CA ALA A 92 -9.15 -0.79 22.36
C ALA A 92 -8.91 -2.19 22.97
N HIS A 93 -9.34 -2.40 24.22
CA HIS A 93 -9.15 -3.64 24.97
C HIS A 93 -10.47 -4.12 25.58
N PRO A 94 -11.39 -4.70 24.77
CA PRO A 94 -12.62 -5.28 25.28
C PRO A 94 -12.31 -6.47 26.19
N ASN A 95 -13.16 -6.72 27.19
CA ASN A 95 -13.01 -7.93 28.00
C ASN A 95 -13.38 -9.18 27.19
N ILE A 96 -12.97 -10.35 27.68
CA ILE A 96 -13.17 -11.63 26.96
C ILE A 96 -14.65 -11.94 26.67
N TYR A 97 -15.58 -11.53 27.55
CA TYR A 97 -17.01 -11.75 27.34
C TYR A 97 -17.54 -10.89 26.19
N GLN A 98 -17.18 -9.60 26.15
CA GLN A 98 -17.53 -8.70 25.05
C GLN A 98 -16.96 -9.19 23.71
N PHE A 99 -15.73 -9.71 23.73
CA PHE A 99 -15.10 -10.28 22.55
C PHE A 99 -15.85 -11.51 22.03
N ILE A 100 -16.22 -12.43 22.93
CA ILE A 100 -17.00 -13.63 22.57
C ILE A 100 -18.37 -13.25 21.98
N GLU A 101 -19.06 -12.27 22.56
CA GLU A 101 -20.35 -11.81 22.03
C GLU A 101 -20.22 -11.18 20.63
N ALA A 102 -19.18 -10.39 20.40
CA ALA A 102 -18.87 -9.85 19.07
C ALA A 102 -18.64 -10.95 18.02
N LEU A 103 -17.90 -12.01 18.39
CA LEU A 103 -17.68 -13.16 17.51
C LEU A 103 -18.97 -13.91 17.19
N LYS A 104 -19.81 -14.17 18.20
CA LYS A 104 -21.12 -14.80 17.99
C LYS A 104 -22.01 -13.98 17.08
N TYR A 105 -22.03 -12.65 17.26
CA TYR A 105 -22.80 -11.74 16.41
C TYR A 105 -22.33 -11.80 14.95
N ILE A 106 -21.02 -11.71 14.70
CA ILE A 106 -20.47 -11.84 13.35
C ILE A 106 -20.84 -13.18 12.73
N GLN A 107 -20.67 -14.27 13.48
CA GLN A 107 -20.99 -15.60 13.00
C GLN A 107 -22.48 -15.69 12.59
N GLN A 108 -23.39 -15.20 13.43
CA GLN A 108 -24.83 -15.15 13.13
C GLN A 108 -25.13 -14.33 11.87
N ASP A 109 -24.59 -13.12 11.76
CA ASP A 109 -24.77 -12.25 10.58
C ASP A 109 -24.27 -12.90 9.29
N SER A 110 -23.10 -13.55 9.34
CA SER A 110 -22.54 -14.30 8.21
C SER A 110 -23.43 -15.47 7.82
N TYR A 111 -23.95 -16.25 8.78
CA TYR A 111 -24.87 -17.35 8.48
C TYR A 111 -26.18 -16.86 7.85
N ILE A 112 -26.73 -15.74 8.33
CA ILE A 112 -27.94 -15.14 7.76
C ILE A 112 -27.70 -14.73 6.30
N LYS A 113 -26.57 -14.07 6.03
CA LYS A 113 -26.18 -13.65 4.67
C LYS A 113 -25.89 -14.82 3.74
N LEU A 114 -25.31 -15.91 4.25
CA LEU A 114 -25.04 -17.10 3.45
C LEU A 114 -26.34 -17.84 3.09
N ARG A 115 -27.29 -17.87 4.02
CA ARG A 115 -28.60 -18.52 3.81
C ARG A 115 -29.55 -17.68 2.97
N SER A 116 -29.35 -16.36 2.88
CA SER A 116 -30.10 -15.55 1.93
C SER A 116 -29.57 -15.82 0.53
N THR A 117 -30.45 -16.12 -0.43
CA THR A 117 -30.08 -16.26 -1.83
C THR A 117 -29.67 -14.90 -2.39
N ILE A 118 -28.39 -14.55 -2.21
CA ILE A 118 -27.80 -13.37 -2.81
C ILE A 118 -27.47 -13.73 -4.26
N LYS A 119 -28.37 -13.39 -5.19
CA LYS A 119 -27.99 -13.34 -6.61
C LYS A 119 -26.81 -12.38 -6.73
N GLN A 120 -25.76 -12.79 -7.42
CA GLN A 120 -24.70 -11.85 -7.78
C GLN A 120 -25.34 -10.65 -8.48
N ARG A 121 -24.96 -9.44 -8.05
CA ARG A 121 -25.54 -8.23 -8.61
C ARG A 121 -25.19 -8.18 -10.11
N ASN A 122 -26.18 -7.97 -10.97
CA ASN A 122 -26.02 -7.89 -12.43
C ASN A 122 -24.80 -7.05 -12.90
N PRO A 123 -24.43 -5.92 -12.26
CA PRO A 123 -23.23 -5.16 -12.64
C PRO A 123 -21.91 -5.90 -12.46
N ILE A 124 -21.80 -6.79 -11.47
CA ILE A 124 -20.59 -7.59 -11.23
C ILE A 124 -20.43 -8.60 -12.35
N LEU A 125 -21.50 -9.35 -12.66
CA LEU A 125 -21.53 -10.31 -13.76
C LEU A 125 -21.19 -9.65 -15.10
N ALA A 126 -21.80 -8.49 -15.41
CA ALA A 126 -21.49 -7.75 -16.63
C ALA A 126 -20.02 -7.30 -16.72
N LYS A 127 -19.40 -6.96 -15.58
CA LYS A 127 -17.98 -6.63 -15.51
C LYS A 127 -17.10 -7.85 -15.77
N GLU A 128 -17.42 -8.99 -15.14
CA GLU A 128 -16.69 -10.25 -15.38
C GLU A 128 -16.81 -10.71 -16.84
N ASP A 129 -18.01 -10.67 -17.41
CA ASP A 129 -18.27 -11.04 -18.81
C ASP A 129 -17.48 -10.16 -19.77
N PHE A 130 -17.45 -8.84 -19.54
CA PHE A 130 -16.65 -7.92 -20.35
C PHE A 130 -15.15 -8.27 -20.29
N ILE A 131 -14.61 -8.45 -19.08
CA ILE A 131 -13.18 -8.77 -18.92
C ILE A 131 -12.88 -10.12 -19.58
N LYS A 132 -13.76 -11.11 -19.41
CA LYS A 132 -13.64 -12.44 -20.02
C LYS A 132 -13.56 -12.36 -21.54
N GLU A 133 -14.45 -11.57 -22.17
CA GLU A 133 -14.43 -11.35 -23.62
C GLU A 133 -13.10 -10.75 -24.09
N LYS A 134 -12.61 -9.73 -23.39
CA LYS A 134 -11.34 -9.06 -23.75
C LYS A 134 -10.13 -9.96 -23.54
N ILE A 135 -10.11 -10.72 -22.45
CA ILE A 135 -9.09 -11.75 -22.19
C ILE A 135 -9.08 -12.76 -23.34
N TYR A 136 -10.25 -13.25 -23.78
CA TYR A 136 -10.34 -14.19 -24.88
C TYR A 136 -9.79 -13.62 -26.20
N LYS A 137 -10.16 -12.38 -26.55
CA LYS A 137 -9.66 -11.70 -27.75
C LYS A 137 -8.14 -11.54 -27.73
N TYR A 138 -7.56 -11.21 -26.58
CA TYR A 138 -6.11 -11.10 -26.44
C TYR A 138 -5.41 -12.46 -26.56
N SER A 139 -5.90 -13.48 -25.84
CA SER A 139 -5.33 -14.83 -25.87
C SER A 139 -5.42 -15.49 -27.25
N SER A 140 -6.45 -15.15 -28.03
CA SER A 140 -6.61 -15.61 -29.42
C SER A 140 -5.88 -14.74 -30.45
N SER A 141 -5.04 -13.79 -30.00
CA SER A 141 -4.28 -12.86 -30.85
C SER A 141 -5.14 -12.00 -31.79
N GLN A 142 -6.41 -11.79 -31.47
CA GLN A 142 -7.31 -10.91 -32.23
C GLN A 142 -7.05 -9.42 -31.95
N ILE A 143 -6.49 -9.11 -30.79
CA ILE A 143 -6.09 -7.76 -30.37
C ILE A 143 -4.66 -7.78 -29.86
N SER A 144 -3.95 -6.68 -30.05
CA SER A 144 -2.62 -6.46 -29.50
C SER A 144 -2.67 -6.21 -27.99
N ARG A 145 -1.52 -6.35 -27.33
CA ARG A 145 -1.36 -6.01 -25.91
C ARG A 145 -1.74 -4.56 -25.62
N LEU A 146 -1.36 -3.63 -26.51
CA LEU A 146 -1.68 -2.22 -26.35
C LEU A 146 -3.19 -1.96 -26.42
N GLU A 147 -3.88 -2.59 -27.36
CA GLU A 147 -5.34 -2.50 -27.49
C GLU A 147 -6.04 -3.08 -26.27
N PHE A 148 -5.62 -4.27 -25.79
CA PHE A 148 -6.17 -4.87 -24.58
C PHE A 148 -6.04 -3.93 -23.36
N VAL A 149 -4.85 -3.37 -23.13
CA VAL A 149 -4.60 -2.45 -22.02
C VAL A 149 -5.49 -1.20 -22.14
N LYS A 150 -5.62 -0.61 -23.33
CA LYS A 150 -6.49 0.55 -23.56
C LYS A 150 -7.95 0.22 -23.24
N GLU A 151 -8.48 -0.86 -23.80
CA GLU A 151 -9.88 -1.24 -23.62
C GLU A 151 -10.24 -1.55 -22.16
N ILE A 152 -9.33 -2.16 -21.40
CA ILE A 152 -9.54 -2.48 -19.98
C ILE A 152 -9.40 -1.23 -19.10
N SER A 153 -8.38 -0.39 -19.34
CA SER A 153 -8.05 0.74 -18.46
C SER A 153 -9.13 1.83 -18.46
N PHE A 154 -9.75 2.10 -19.61
CA PHE A 154 -10.74 3.17 -19.73
C PHE A 154 -12.17 2.75 -19.37
N LYS A 155 -12.48 1.44 -19.38
CA LYS A 155 -13.85 0.95 -19.16
C LYS A 155 -14.42 1.28 -17.78
N PHE A 156 -13.57 1.33 -16.75
CA PHE A 156 -13.99 1.48 -15.35
C PHE A 156 -13.55 2.81 -14.73
N ASN A 157 -12.95 3.70 -15.50
CA ASN A 157 -12.66 5.05 -15.02
C ASN A 157 -13.96 5.86 -15.03
N SER A 158 -14.42 6.23 -13.85
CA SER A 158 -15.58 7.09 -13.60
C SER A 158 -15.35 8.55 -14.00
N ILE A 159 -14.37 8.85 -14.86
CA ILE A 159 -14.14 10.22 -15.32
C ILE A 159 -15.27 10.54 -16.29
N SER A 160 -16.40 10.94 -15.71
CA SER A 160 -17.42 11.75 -16.34
C SER A 160 -16.71 12.87 -17.07
N ASN A 161 -16.92 12.93 -18.37
CA ASN A 161 -16.51 14.05 -19.22
C ASN A 161 -16.87 15.37 -18.51
N PHE A 162 -15.87 16.24 -18.37
CA PHE A 162 -16.05 17.64 -18.02
C PHE A 162 -16.94 18.34 -19.04
#